data_AF-A0A921E5C8-F1
#
_entry.id   AF-A0A921E5C8-F1
#
_cell.length_a   1.000
_cell.length_b   1.000
_cell.length_c   1.000
_cell.angle_alpha   90.00
_cell.angle_beta   90.00
_cell.angle_gamma   90.00
#
_symmetry.space_group_name_H-M   'P 1'
#
loop_
_entity.id
_entity.type
_entity.pdbx_description
1 polymer ?
#
loop_
_entity_poly.entity_id
_entity_poly.type
_entity_poly.pdbx_seq_one_letter_code
_entity_poly.pdbx_strand_id
1 'polypeptide(L)'
;MRVDPRFAAAAASSVGAPRRASTASGAFAPTGSETPRAATAGASQTGMLAGLDAILTLQGQDGADAQKERRRRSVQRGHDLLDGLDRLKAALIGGRVAPRDLQAIAGRLAERMPESGDPRLDGLVAEIELRVAVELAKLDAARGV
;
A
#
# COMPACT_ATOMS: atom_id res chain seq x y z
N MET A 1 -17.43 22.16 -7.63
CA MET A 1 -16.10 22.66 -7.20
C MET A 1 -15.07 21.63 -7.65
N ARG A 2 -14.42 21.88 -8.79
CA ARG A 2 -13.40 21.00 -9.40
C ARG A 2 -12.10 21.79 -9.43
N VAL A 3 -10.99 21.18 -9.02
CA VAL A 3 -9.67 21.80 -9.00
C VAL A 3 -8.70 20.85 -9.67
N ASP A 4 -8.18 21.26 -10.83
CA ASP A 4 -7.07 20.61 -11.54
C ASP A 4 -5.77 21.36 -11.18
N PRO A 5 -4.70 20.68 -10.73
CA PRO A 5 -3.37 21.28 -10.74
C PRO A 5 -2.62 20.87 -12.01
N ARG A 6 -2.51 21.82 -12.94
CA ARG A 6 -1.54 21.79 -14.04
C ARG A 6 -0.17 22.18 -13.49
N PHE A 7 0.75 21.23 -13.38
CA PHE A 7 2.17 21.55 -13.25
C PHE A 7 2.83 21.46 -14.63
N ALA A 8 3.13 22.62 -15.21
CA ALA A 8 4.00 22.72 -16.37
C ALA A 8 5.46 22.59 -15.90
N ALA A 9 6.10 21.48 -16.24
CA ALA A 9 7.55 21.34 -16.12
C ALA A 9 8.20 21.99 -17.37
N ALA A 10 8.84 23.14 -17.17
CA ALA A 10 9.67 23.76 -18.20
C ALA A 10 11.05 23.08 -18.26
N ALA A 11 11.49 22.83 -19.48
CA ALA A 11 12.65 22.04 -19.87
C ALA A 11 14.00 22.62 -19.39
N ALA A 12 14.93 21.70 -19.11
CA ALA A 12 16.34 21.98 -18.93
C ALA A 12 16.98 22.31 -20.29
N SER A 13 17.61 23.48 -20.39
CA SER A 13 18.41 23.88 -21.56
C SER A 13 19.89 23.60 -21.29
N SER A 14 20.44 22.60 -21.97
CA SER A 14 21.87 22.38 -22.11
C SER A 14 22.43 23.24 -23.25
N VAL A 15 23.34 24.16 -22.93
CA VAL A 15 24.20 24.87 -23.89
C VAL A 15 25.58 24.86 -23.24
N GLY A 16 26.64 24.25 -23.76
CA GLY A 16 27.08 24.22 -25.15
C GLY A 16 28.39 25.03 -25.20
N ALA A 17 29.53 24.37 -24.98
CA ALA A 17 30.85 25.00 -25.06
C ALA A 17 31.19 25.43 -26.50
N PRO A 18 31.99 26.49 -26.66
CA PRO A 18 33.14 26.31 -27.55
C PRO A 18 34.44 27.00 -27.12
N ARG A 19 35.50 26.21 -27.28
CA ARG A 19 36.81 26.46 -27.92
C ARG A 19 37.74 27.58 -27.40
N ARG A 20 38.90 27.04 -27.00
CA ARG A 20 40.24 27.58 -26.77
C ARG A 20 40.75 28.50 -27.90
N ALA A 21 41.28 29.67 -27.52
CA ALA A 21 42.21 30.46 -28.30
C ALA A 21 43.44 30.78 -27.45
N SER A 22 44.62 30.54 -28.01
CA SER A 22 45.95 30.78 -27.45
C SER A 22 46.48 32.14 -27.93
N THR A 23 47.05 32.96 -27.04
CA THR A 23 48.50 33.31 -26.99
C THR A 23 48.77 34.49 -26.02
N ALA A 24 49.71 34.22 -25.10
CA ALA A 24 50.75 35.09 -24.54
C ALA A 24 50.44 36.51 -24.03
N SER A 25 50.51 36.70 -22.71
CA SER A 25 51.50 37.58 -22.04
C SER A 25 51.18 37.69 -20.53
N GLY A 26 52.12 37.38 -19.65
CA GLY A 26 52.00 37.67 -18.21
C GLY A 26 52.52 36.55 -17.32
N ALA A 27 53.77 36.69 -16.89
CA ALA A 27 54.44 35.79 -15.96
C ALA A 27 53.98 36.04 -14.50
N PHE A 28 53.64 34.97 -13.78
CA PHE A 28 53.82 34.87 -12.34
C PHE A 28 53.97 33.39 -11.95
N ALA A 29 55.04 33.05 -11.23
CA ALA A 29 55.40 31.68 -10.85
C ALA A 29 54.83 31.31 -9.47
N PRO A 30 54.33 30.08 -9.23
CA PRO A 30 53.98 29.63 -7.90
C PRO A 30 55.17 28.90 -7.26
N THR A 31 55.74 29.48 -6.19
CA THR A 31 56.60 28.77 -5.24
C THR A 31 55.81 28.49 -3.98
N GLY A 32 55.71 27.23 -3.59
CA GLY A 32 55.17 26.85 -2.28
C GLY A 32 54.46 25.51 -2.30
N SER A 33 55.23 24.44 -2.16
CA SER A 33 54.74 23.14 -1.73
C SER A 33 54.40 23.19 -0.24
N GLU A 34 53.12 23.13 0.12
CA GLU A 34 52.71 22.64 1.43
C GLU A 34 51.28 22.10 1.37
N THR A 35 51.13 20.79 1.48
CA THR A 35 49.87 20.18 1.92
C THR A 35 49.83 20.18 3.44
N PRO A 36 48.71 20.61 4.02
CA PRO A 36 48.06 19.74 4.99
C PRO A 36 46.59 19.50 4.65
N ARG A 37 46.14 18.35 5.13
CA ARG A 37 44.85 17.70 4.96
C ARG A 37 43.75 18.38 5.78
N ALA A 38 42.55 18.53 5.20
CA ALA A 38 41.25 18.49 5.90
C ALA A 38 40.15 18.20 4.85
N ALA A 39 39.70 16.96 4.74
CA ALA A 39 38.50 16.44 5.41
C ALA A 39 37.19 16.76 4.67
N THR A 40 36.81 15.83 3.78
CA THR A 40 35.48 15.20 3.75
C THR A 40 34.25 16.05 4.05
N ALA A 41 34.00 17.12 3.29
CA ALA A 41 32.71 17.83 3.34
C ALA A 41 31.55 17.06 2.67
N GLY A 42 31.85 15.99 1.91
CA GLY A 42 30.85 15.14 1.25
C GLY A 42 30.38 13.92 2.05
N ALA A 43 31.17 13.43 3.00
CA ALA A 43 30.87 12.17 3.72
C ALA A 43 29.69 12.29 4.70
N SER A 44 29.49 13.48 5.29
CA SER A 44 28.36 13.75 6.20
C SER A 44 27.00 13.71 5.48
N GLN A 45 26.95 14.18 4.22
CA GLN A 45 25.73 14.19 3.42
C GLN A 45 25.33 12.78 2.96
N THR A 46 26.32 11.92 2.62
CA THR A 46 26.09 10.51 2.32
C THR A 46 25.65 9.70 3.54
N GLY A 47 26.17 10.01 4.73
CA GLY A 47 25.74 9.39 5.99
C GLY A 47 24.31 9.73 6.39
N MET A 48 23.86 10.97 6.15
CA MET A 48 22.45 11.36 6.36
C MET A 48 21.50 10.66 5.39
N LEU A 49 21.88 10.51 4.12
CA LEU A 49 21.10 9.77 3.13
C LEU A 49 21.00 8.26 3.48
N ALA A 50 22.11 7.65 3.92
CA ALA A 50 22.10 6.26 4.39
C ALA A 50 21.23 6.04 5.65
N GLY A 51 21.19 7.02 6.56
CA GLY A 51 20.29 7.02 7.71
C GLY A 51 18.81 7.15 7.32
N LEU A 52 18.50 7.96 6.30
CA LEU A 52 17.16 8.08 5.72
C LEU A 52 16.72 6.78 5.02
N ASP A 53 17.59 6.15 4.24
CA ASP A 53 17.32 4.85 3.61
C ASP A 53 17.07 3.77 4.66
N ALA A 54 17.79 3.79 5.79
CA ALA A 54 17.54 2.87 6.90
C ALA A 54 16.16 3.10 7.56
N ILE A 55 15.73 4.35 7.75
CA ILE A 55 14.40 4.68 8.29
C ILE A 55 13.29 4.31 7.29
N LEU A 56 13.48 4.60 6.00
CA LEU A 56 12.52 4.21 4.94
C LEU A 56 12.42 2.71 4.78
N THR A 57 13.53 1.98 4.92
CA THR A 57 13.54 0.52 4.91
C THR A 57 12.77 -0.04 6.10
N LEU A 58 12.97 0.51 7.30
CA LEU A 58 12.23 0.10 8.51
C LEU A 58 10.73 0.38 8.38
N GLN A 59 10.35 1.56 7.86
CA GLN A 59 8.95 1.91 7.60
C GLN A 59 8.31 1.03 6.51
N GLY A 60 9.09 0.66 5.49
CA GLY A 60 8.67 -0.26 4.44
C GLY A 60 8.40 -1.67 4.97
N GLN A 61 9.19 -2.14 5.94
CA GLN A 61 9.01 -3.44 6.60
C GLN A 61 7.75 -3.47 7.46
N ASP A 62 7.55 -2.47 8.33
CA ASP A 62 6.36 -2.37 9.18
C ASP A 62 5.07 -2.25 8.34
N GLY A 63 5.11 -1.48 7.25
CA GLY A 63 4.00 -1.34 6.31
C GLY A 63 3.69 -2.63 5.55
N ALA A 64 4.72 -3.36 5.09
CA ALA A 64 4.56 -4.60 4.35
C ALA A 64 3.97 -5.72 5.21
N ASP A 65 4.40 -5.84 6.47
CA ASP A 65 3.88 -6.87 7.37
C ASP A 65 2.46 -6.55 7.84
N ALA A 66 2.15 -5.27 8.11
CA ALA A 66 0.77 -4.83 8.37
C ALA A 66 -0.15 -5.09 7.16
N GLN A 67 0.31 -4.87 5.93
CA GLN A 67 -0.46 -5.16 4.72
C GLN A 67 -0.70 -6.66 4.53
N LYS A 68 0.32 -7.50 4.72
CA LYS A 68 0.17 -8.96 4.67
C LYS A 68 -0.86 -9.45 5.69
N GLU A 69 -0.83 -8.93 6.91
CA GLU A 69 -1.80 -9.30 7.94
C GLU A 69 -3.22 -8.85 7.59
N ARG A 70 -3.42 -7.63 7.06
CA ARG A 70 -4.73 -7.20 6.55
C ARG A 70 -5.23 -8.13 5.45
N ARG A 71 -4.39 -8.46 4.48
CA ARG A 71 -4.71 -9.42 3.40
C ARG A 71 -5.09 -10.79 3.95
N ARG A 72 -4.34 -11.33 4.91
CA ARG A 72 -4.64 -12.61 5.56
C ARG A 72 -6.01 -12.58 6.24
N ARG A 73 -6.33 -11.49 6.94
CA ARG A 73 -7.63 -11.31 7.60
C ARG A 73 -8.78 -11.22 6.61
N SER A 74 -8.63 -10.50 5.51
CA SER A 74 -9.66 -10.43 4.46
C SER A 74 -9.91 -11.79 3.81
N VAL A 75 -8.87 -12.58 3.54
CA VAL A 75 -9.01 -13.96 3.04
C VAL A 75 -9.73 -14.83 4.06
N GLN A 76 -9.30 -14.81 5.32
CA GLN A 76 -9.93 -15.60 6.38
C GLN A 76 -11.42 -15.24 6.53
N ARG A 77 -11.75 -13.95 6.49
CA ARG A 77 -13.14 -13.48 6.53
C ARG A 77 -13.96 -14.03 5.36
N GLY A 78 -13.44 -13.97 4.14
CA GLY A 78 -14.12 -14.54 2.97
C GLY A 78 -14.40 -16.03 3.14
N HIS A 79 -13.42 -16.78 3.66
CA HIS A 79 -13.59 -18.21 3.97
C HIS A 79 -14.63 -18.45 5.07
N ASP A 80 -14.57 -17.71 6.18
CA ASP A 80 -15.54 -17.83 7.29
C ASP A 80 -16.98 -17.60 6.80
N LEU A 81 -17.18 -16.65 5.88
CA LEU A 81 -18.48 -16.37 5.28
C LEU A 81 -18.95 -17.49 4.35
N LEU A 82 -18.05 -18.04 3.51
CA LEU A 82 -18.35 -19.18 2.64
C LEU A 82 -18.66 -20.45 3.44
N ASP A 83 -17.88 -20.76 4.47
CA ASP A 83 -18.14 -21.86 5.39
C ASP A 83 -19.50 -21.70 6.09
N GLY A 84 -19.85 -20.47 6.44
CA GLY A 84 -21.19 -20.12 6.95
C GLY A 84 -22.30 -20.47 5.96
N LEU A 85 -22.13 -20.12 4.68
CA LEU A 85 -23.10 -20.46 3.62
C LEU A 85 -23.21 -21.96 3.39
N ASP A 86 -22.11 -22.70 3.44
CA ASP A 86 -22.12 -24.16 3.26
C ASP A 86 -22.83 -24.86 4.42
N ARG A 87 -22.59 -24.42 5.66
CA ARG A 87 -23.34 -24.91 6.82
C ARG A 87 -24.83 -24.59 6.72
N LEU A 88 -25.16 -23.37 6.28
CA LEU A 88 -26.54 -22.96 6.06
C LEU A 88 -27.22 -23.83 5.00
N LYS A 89 -26.53 -24.11 3.89
CA LYS A 89 -27.01 -25.00 2.83
C LYS A 89 -27.27 -26.41 3.34
N ALA A 90 -26.34 -26.97 4.13
CA ALA A 90 -26.52 -28.28 4.74
C ALA A 90 -27.73 -28.31 5.68
N ALA A 91 -27.92 -27.28 6.49
CA ALA A 91 -29.06 -27.13 7.40
C ALA A 91 -30.41 -27.02 6.64
N LEU A 92 -30.43 -26.31 5.51
CA LEU A 92 -31.60 -26.21 4.63
C LEU A 92 -31.96 -27.56 4.01
N ILE A 93 -30.97 -28.32 3.55
CA ILE A 93 -31.19 -29.70 3.04
C ILE A 93 -31.74 -30.60 4.15
N GLY A 94 -31.27 -30.42 5.39
CA GLY A 94 -31.82 -31.11 6.57
C GLY A 94 -33.20 -30.63 7.02
N GLY A 95 -33.77 -29.61 6.37
CA GLY A 95 -35.09 -29.07 6.67
C GLY A 95 -35.18 -28.25 7.96
N ARG A 96 -34.06 -27.97 8.64
CA ARG A 96 -34.02 -27.18 9.88
C ARG A 96 -32.78 -26.31 9.93
N VAL A 97 -32.99 -25.00 10.11
CA VAL A 97 -31.92 -24.01 10.28
C VAL A 97 -32.01 -23.39 11.67
N ALA A 98 -30.99 -23.60 12.51
CA ALA A 98 -30.97 -23.06 13.87
C ALA A 98 -30.81 -21.53 13.86
N PRO A 99 -31.56 -20.78 14.69
CA PRO A 99 -31.41 -19.32 14.79
C PRO A 99 -29.98 -18.87 15.13
N ARG A 100 -29.27 -19.67 15.93
CA ARG A 100 -27.88 -19.41 16.32
C ARG A 100 -26.93 -19.40 15.11
N ASP A 101 -27.15 -20.25 14.12
CA ASP A 101 -26.30 -20.32 12.93
C ASP A 101 -26.48 -19.06 12.07
N LEU A 102 -27.72 -18.59 11.93
CA LEU A 102 -28.01 -17.32 11.24
C LEU A 102 -27.41 -16.12 11.98
N GLN A 103 -27.51 -16.09 13.31
CA GLN A 103 -26.90 -15.04 14.12
C GLN A 103 -25.37 -15.03 13.98
N ALA A 104 -24.73 -16.20 13.92
CA ALA A 104 -23.29 -16.30 13.72
C ALA A 104 -22.87 -15.73 12.36
N ILE A 105 -23.57 -16.10 11.28
CA ILE A 105 -23.30 -15.59 9.93
C ILE A 105 -23.56 -14.07 9.85
N ALA A 106 -24.68 -13.60 10.40
CA ALA A 106 -25.00 -12.17 10.44
C ALA A 106 -23.97 -11.37 11.26
N GLY A 107 -23.49 -11.94 12.37
CA GLY A 107 -22.42 -11.36 13.17
C GLY A 107 -21.13 -11.18 12.37
N ARG A 108 -20.70 -12.24 11.66
CA ARG A 108 -19.51 -12.17 10.78
C ARG A 108 -19.66 -11.13 9.67
N LEU A 109 -20.84 -11.06 9.05
CA LEU A 109 -21.12 -10.07 8.00
C LEU A 109 -21.08 -8.63 8.54
N ALA A 110 -21.54 -8.40 9.77
CA ALA A 110 -21.60 -7.07 10.39
C ALA A 110 -20.23 -6.56 10.87
N GLU A 111 -19.23 -7.44 11.02
CA GLU A 111 -17.87 -7.03 11.38
C GLU A 111 -17.34 -6.02 10.35
N ARG A 112 -16.78 -4.89 10.79
CA ARG A 112 -16.08 -3.96 9.90
C ARG A 112 -14.59 -4.26 9.92
N MET A 113 -14.02 -4.55 8.75
CA MET A 113 -12.58 -4.74 8.58
C MET A 113 -11.99 -3.63 7.70
N PRO A 114 -10.74 -3.23 7.95
CA PRO A 114 -10.01 -2.37 7.02
C PRO A 114 -9.75 -3.10 5.69
N GLU A 115 -9.61 -2.33 4.61
CA GLU A 115 -9.26 -2.87 3.29
C GLU A 115 -7.93 -3.63 3.32
N SER A 116 -7.85 -4.69 2.52
CA SER A 116 -6.64 -5.52 2.45
C SER A 116 -5.46 -4.80 1.78
N GLY A 117 -5.76 -3.79 0.95
CA GLY A 117 -4.80 -3.16 0.05
C GLY A 117 -4.62 -3.91 -1.28
N ASP A 118 -5.44 -4.93 -1.53
CA ASP A 118 -5.56 -5.62 -2.81
C ASP A 118 -7.00 -5.45 -3.34
N PRO A 119 -7.22 -4.53 -4.30
CA PRO A 119 -8.56 -4.22 -4.80
C PRO A 119 -9.31 -5.43 -5.38
N ARG A 120 -8.58 -6.44 -5.90
CA ARG A 120 -9.21 -7.65 -6.45
C ARG A 120 -9.73 -8.53 -5.32
N LEU A 121 -8.97 -8.68 -4.25
CA LEU A 121 -9.41 -9.42 -3.06
C LEU A 121 -10.58 -8.71 -2.39
N ASP A 122 -10.49 -7.40 -2.21
CA ASP A 122 -11.55 -6.61 -1.56
C ASP A 122 -12.85 -6.69 -2.37
N GLY A 123 -12.77 -6.64 -3.71
CA GLY A 123 -13.92 -6.87 -4.59
C GLY A 123 -14.54 -8.27 -4.45
N LEU A 124 -13.72 -9.32 -4.43
CA LEU A 124 -14.20 -10.69 -4.24
C LEU A 124 -14.87 -10.88 -2.87
N VAL A 125 -14.29 -10.32 -1.80
CA VAL A 125 -14.89 -10.38 -0.46
C VAL A 125 -16.23 -9.64 -0.45
N ALA A 126 -16.33 -8.48 -1.09
CA ALA A 126 -17.58 -7.74 -1.19
C ALA A 126 -18.68 -8.53 -1.95
N GLU A 127 -18.32 -9.27 -3.01
CA GLU A 127 -19.26 -10.16 -3.71
C GLU A 127 -19.76 -11.31 -2.81
N ILE A 128 -18.86 -11.90 -2.00
CA ILE A 128 -19.22 -12.92 -1.01
C ILE A 128 -20.18 -12.33 0.03
N GLU A 129 -19.87 -11.15 0.57
CA GLU A 129 -20.71 -10.45 1.54
C GLU A 129 -22.10 -10.14 1.00
N LEU A 130 -22.18 -9.65 -0.24
CA LEU A 130 -23.44 -9.41 -0.93
C LEU A 130 -24.25 -10.70 -1.04
N ARG A 131 -23.61 -11.83 -1.39
CA ARG A 131 -24.29 -13.12 -1.47
C ARG A 131 -24.83 -13.54 -0.10
N VAL A 132 -24.03 -13.42 0.96
CA VAL A 132 -24.45 -13.72 2.33
C VAL A 132 -25.65 -12.87 2.74
N ALA A 133 -25.59 -11.56 2.51
CA ALA A 133 -26.68 -10.65 2.83
C ALA A 133 -27.99 -11.05 2.14
N VAL A 134 -27.91 -11.39 0.84
CA VAL A 134 -29.07 -11.83 0.06
C VAL A 134 -29.62 -13.16 0.58
N GLU A 135 -28.78 -14.13 0.91
CA GLU A 135 -29.25 -15.43 1.43
C GLU A 135 -29.92 -15.29 2.80
N LEU A 136 -29.36 -14.47 3.70
CA LEU A 136 -30.00 -14.16 4.98
C LEU A 136 -31.37 -13.48 4.78
N ALA A 137 -31.46 -12.50 3.88
CA ALA A 137 -32.70 -11.81 3.56
C ALA A 137 -33.76 -12.74 2.94
N LYS A 138 -33.37 -13.66 2.05
CA LYS A 138 -34.27 -14.67 1.49
C LYS A 138 -34.88 -15.56 2.57
N LEU A 139 -34.08 -15.96 3.55
CA LEU A 139 -34.56 -16.80 4.64
C LEU A 139 -35.47 -16.05 5.61
N ASP A 140 -35.18 -14.78 5.86
CA ASP A 140 -36.05 -13.92 6.66
C ASP A 140 -37.41 -13.75 5.96
N ALA A 141 -37.41 -13.46 4.65
CA ALA A 141 -38.62 -13.37 3.84
C ALA A 141 -39.41 -14.68 3.79
N ALA A 142 -38.74 -15.83 3.73
CA ALA A 142 -39.39 -17.15 3.72
C ALA A 142 -39.95 -17.57 5.09
N ARG A 143 -39.46 -16.98 6.19
CA ARG A 143 -39.94 -17.23 7.57
C ARG A 143 -41.01 -16.23 8.02
N GLY A 144 -41.01 -15.04 7.44
CA GLY A 144 -41.97 -13.96 7.72
C GLY A 144 -43.31 -14.10 7.00
N VAL A 145 -43.54 -15.20 6.28
CA VAL A 145 -44.80 -15.61 5.64
C VAL A 145 -45.31 -16.87 6.33
#